data_AF-A0A8E2E6N6-F1
#
_entry.id   AF-A0A8E2E6N6-F1
#
_cell.length_a   1.000
_cell.length_b   1.000
_cell.length_c   1.000
_cell.angle_alpha   90.00
_cell.angle_beta   90.00
_cell.angle_gamma   90.00
#
_symmetry.space_group_name_H-M   'P 1'
#
loop_
_entity.id
_entity.type
_entity.pdbx_description
1 polymer ?
#
loop_
_entity_poly.entity_id
_entity_poly.type
_entity_poly.pdbx_seq_one_letter_code
_entity_poly.pdbx_strand_id
1 'polypeptide(L)'
;MTAIFIMSDWLAQISRVPSALAGLDMSMPGGGVVPLLGDSYWMYELSRAVLNVSVPVGRLNDIATRTLATRQDQCYPCPNFLIYTLDATGPLYLSALFSPSGVVNEFVDVQGKHAATCRDIARDAITMPKNTNGTLPLKTNLTLKIFRTGAQKNPGGINSYSD
;
A
#
# COMPACT_ATOMS: atom_id res chain seq x y z
N MET A 1 -19.55 -5.67 -18.87
CA MET A 1 -19.13 -4.34 -18.36
C MET A 1 -18.08 -4.62 -17.29
N THR A 2 -16.81 -4.35 -17.56
CA THR A 2 -15.72 -4.46 -16.58
C THR A 2 -15.93 -3.33 -15.56
N ALA A 3 -16.41 -3.67 -14.37
CA ALA A 3 -16.62 -2.69 -13.31
C ALA A 3 -15.27 -2.41 -12.64
N ILE A 4 -14.69 -1.27 -12.97
CA ILE A 4 -13.48 -0.73 -12.34
C ILE A 4 -13.93 0.43 -11.44
N PHE A 5 -13.33 0.56 -10.26
CA PHE A 5 -13.51 1.70 -9.37
C PHE A 5 -12.22 2.54 -9.29
N ILE A 6 -12.36 3.84 -9.07
CA ILE A 6 -11.25 4.78 -8.92
C ILE A 6 -11.06 5.13 -7.44
N MET A 7 -9.87 4.86 -6.93
CA MET A 7 -9.45 5.21 -5.57
C MET A 7 -8.49 6.40 -5.61
N SER A 8 -8.61 7.33 -4.66
CA SER A 8 -7.64 8.41 -4.51
C SER A 8 -6.31 7.87 -4.00
N ASP A 9 -5.21 8.50 -4.43
CA ASP A 9 -3.98 8.46 -3.64
C ASP A 9 -4.22 9.14 -2.27
N TRP A 10 -3.35 8.87 -1.31
CA TRP A 10 -3.54 9.27 0.07
C TRP A 10 -3.49 10.79 0.15
N LEU A 11 -4.57 11.39 0.64
CA LEU A 11 -4.75 12.85 0.73
C LEU A 11 -4.84 13.58 -0.63
N ALA A 12 -4.94 12.87 -1.76
CA ALA A 12 -5.02 13.49 -3.08
C ALA A 12 -6.44 13.98 -3.43
N GLN A 13 -7.46 13.63 -2.64
CA GLN A 13 -8.79 14.19 -2.82
C GLN A 13 -8.83 15.64 -2.34
N ILE A 14 -9.24 16.56 -3.21
CA ILE A 14 -9.27 18.00 -2.92
C ILE A 14 -10.66 18.64 -3.04
N SER A 15 -11.71 17.85 -3.28
CA SER A 15 -13.08 18.37 -3.43
C SER A 15 -14.14 17.36 -3.00
N ARG A 16 -15.31 17.87 -2.62
CA ARG A 16 -16.48 17.07 -2.17
C ARG A 16 -17.30 16.55 -3.34
N VAL A 17 -18.40 17.24 -3.67
CA VAL A 17 -19.31 16.92 -4.78
C VAL A 17 -18.58 16.81 -6.13
N PRO A 18 -17.66 17.73 -6.51
CA PRO A 18 -17.00 17.64 -7.80
C PRO A 18 -16.22 16.33 -7.99
N SER A 19 -15.52 15.82 -6.96
CA SER A 19 -14.81 14.53 -7.08
C SER A 19 -15.76 13.35 -7.27
N ALA A 20 -16.90 13.34 -6.56
CA ALA A 20 -17.91 12.29 -6.72
C ALA A 20 -18.51 12.31 -8.14
N LEU A 21 -18.79 13.49 -8.70
CA LEU A 21 -19.34 13.64 -10.04
C LEU A 21 -18.29 13.44 -11.16
N ALA A 22 -17.02 13.69 -10.87
CA ALA A 22 -15.91 13.52 -11.82
C ALA A 22 -15.38 12.08 -11.91
N GLY A 23 -15.95 11.14 -11.15
CA GLY A 23 -15.66 9.71 -11.28
C GLY A 23 -14.81 9.09 -10.18
N LEU A 24 -14.49 9.82 -9.09
CA LEU A 24 -13.88 9.19 -7.92
C LEU A 24 -14.89 8.24 -7.26
N ASP A 25 -14.47 7.03 -6.89
CA ASP A 25 -15.31 6.01 -6.25
C ASP A 25 -14.89 5.68 -4.81
N MET A 26 -13.62 5.93 -4.43
CA MET A 26 -13.14 5.67 -3.07
C MET A 26 -12.16 6.75 -2.61
N SER A 27 -12.45 7.33 -1.44
CA SER A 27 -11.57 8.28 -0.75
C SER A 27 -10.65 7.54 0.22
N MET A 28 -9.34 7.66 0.04
CA MET A 28 -8.33 7.10 0.93
C MET A 28 -7.38 8.20 1.45
N PRO A 29 -7.01 8.17 2.74
CA PRO A 29 -7.43 7.22 3.78
C PRO A 29 -8.86 7.50 4.34
N GLY A 30 -9.60 8.41 3.73
CA GLY A 30 -10.99 8.75 4.09
C GLY A 30 -11.12 9.89 5.10
N GLY A 31 -10.07 10.17 5.88
CA GLY A 31 -9.93 11.36 6.72
C GLY A 31 -8.95 12.38 6.12
N GLY A 32 -9.03 13.62 6.59
CA GLY A 32 -8.11 14.71 6.27
C GLY A 32 -6.78 14.57 7.01
N VAL A 33 -5.90 15.55 6.82
CA VAL A 33 -4.52 15.54 7.32
C VAL A 33 -4.45 15.42 8.85
N VAL A 34 -5.48 15.88 9.57
CA VAL A 34 -5.55 15.81 11.04
C VAL A 34 -6.62 14.80 11.45
N PRO A 35 -6.24 13.60 11.93
CA PRO A 35 -7.17 12.52 12.25
C PRO A 35 -8.23 12.88 13.31
N LEU A 36 -7.92 13.82 14.21
CA LEU A 36 -8.76 14.19 15.35
C LEU A 36 -9.86 15.20 15.02
N LEU A 37 -9.76 15.92 13.90
CA LEU A 37 -10.74 16.94 13.53
C LEU A 37 -11.91 16.37 12.73
N GLY A 38 -11.82 15.11 12.27
CA GLY A 38 -12.88 14.46 11.51
C GLY A 38 -13.15 15.09 10.14
N ASP A 39 -12.28 15.99 9.68
CA ASP A 39 -12.42 16.67 8.40
C ASP A 39 -12.29 15.65 7.27
N SER A 40 -13.38 15.43 6.52
CA SER A 40 -13.37 14.59 5.33
C SER A 40 -14.14 15.28 4.21
N TYR A 41 -13.69 15.09 2.97
CA TYR A 41 -14.44 15.54 1.82
C TYR A 41 -15.70 14.72 1.59
N TRP A 42 -15.68 13.44 1.99
CA TRP A 42 -16.81 12.53 1.89
C TRP A 42 -17.34 12.17 3.27
N MET A 43 -17.20 10.95 3.78
CA MET A 43 -17.84 10.53 5.05
C MET A 43 -19.29 11.06 5.18
N TYR A 44 -19.55 11.88 6.20
CA TYR A 44 -20.85 12.51 6.43
C TYR A 44 -21.25 13.54 5.34
N GLU A 45 -20.28 14.16 4.67
CA GLU A 45 -20.54 15.15 3.61
C GLU A 45 -21.05 14.51 2.32
N LEU A 46 -20.58 13.31 1.98
CA LEU A 46 -21.14 12.59 0.83
C LEU A 46 -22.61 12.21 1.10
N SER A 47 -22.91 11.79 2.33
CA SER A 47 -24.30 11.51 2.76
C SER A 47 -25.17 12.77 2.66
N ARG A 48 -24.68 13.92 3.15
CA ARG A 48 -25.36 15.22 3.02
C ARG A 48 -25.55 15.63 1.56
N ALA A 49 -24.55 15.43 0.72
CA ALA A 49 -24.62 15.75 -0.70
C ALA A 49 -25.67 14.92 -1.46
N VAL A 50 -25.91 13.68 -1.04
CA VAL A 50 -26.99 12.85 -1.59
C VAL A 50 -28.35 13.31 -1.07
N LEU A 51 -28.47 13.55 0.24
CA LEU A 51 -29.72 14.01 0.87
C LEU A 51 -30.17 15.39 0.37
N ASN A 52 -29.24 16.29 0.04
CA ASN A 52 -29.53 17.61 -0.50
C ASN A 52 -29.56 17.64 -2.05
N VAL A 53 -29.53 16.48 -2.72
CA VAL A 53 -29.66 16.32 -4.17
C VAL A 53 -28.46 16.88 -4.99
N SER A 54 -27.36 17.27 -4.35
CA SER A 54 -26.13 17.68 -5.05
C SER A 54 -25.40 16.51 -5.72
N VAL A 55 -25.51 15.30 -5.17
CA VAL A 55 -25.04 14.05 -5.77
C VAL A 55 -26.25 13.14 -6.00
N PRO A 56 -26.54 12.72 -7.24
CA PRO A 56 -27.64 11.79 -7.49
C PRO A 56 -27.45 10.46 -6.74
N VAL A 57 -28.52 9.90 -6.17
CA VAL A 57 -28.46 8.57 -5.54
C VAL A 57 -27.98 7.48 -6.51
N GLY A 58 -28.29 7.64 -7.81
CA GLY A 58 -27.76 6.77 -8.85
C GLY A 58 -26.22 6.78 -8.93
N ARG A 59 -25.57 7.92 -8.64
CA ARG A 59 -24.11 8.00 -8.57
C ARG A 59 -23.58 7.28 -7.33
N LEU A 60 -24.22 7.43 -6.17
CA LEU A 60 -23.84 6.67 -4.97
C LEU A 60 -23.97 5.15 -5.20
N ASN A 61 -25.06 4.71 -5.85
CA ASN A 61 -25.27 3.31 -6.20
C ASN A 61 -24.20 2.81 -7.19
N ASP A 62 -23.81 3.63 -8.17
CA ASP A 62 -22.73 3.29 -9.11
C ASP A 62 -21.37 3.16 -8.39
N ILE A 63 -21.03 4.07 -7.48
CA ILE A 63 -19.83 3.99 -6.63
C ILE A 63 -19.80 2.65 -5.86
N ALA A 64 -20.89 2.34 -5.16
CA ALA A 64 -21.00 1.13 -4.36
C ALA A 64 -20.96 -0.13 -5.24
N THR A 65 -21.64 -0.11 -6.38
CA THR A 65 -21.67 -1.22 -7.33
C THR A 65 -20.28 -1.48 -7.90
N ARG A 66 -19.54 -0.44 -8.31
CA ARG A 66 -18.16 -0.59 -8.82
C ARG A 66 -17.21 -1.15 -7.77
N THR A 67 -17.34 -0.68 -6.53
CA THR A 67 -16.53 -1.16 -5.40
C THR A 67 -16.83 -2.63 -5.08
N LEU A 68 -18.10 -3.03 -5.07
CA LEU A 68 -18.48 -4.41 -4.77
C LEU A 68 -18.26 -5.37 -5.94
N ALA A 69 -18.31 -4.87 -7.17
CA ALA A 69 -18.14 -5.67 -8.38
C ALA A 69 -16.70 -6.17 -8.57
N THR A 70 -15.70 -5.54 -7.93
CA THR A 70 -14.32 -6.07 -7.91
C THR A 70 -14.16 -7.32 -7.06
N ARG A 71 -15.25 -7.82 -6.43
CA ARG A 71 -15.38 -9.07 -5.66
C ARG A 71 -14.15 -9.39 -4.82
N GLN A 72 -14.29 -9.26 -3.50
CA GLN A 72 -13.42 -10.05 -2.63
C GLN A 72 -13.84 -11.53 -2.75
N ASP A 73 -12.88 -12.41 -3.05
CA ASP A 73 -13.03 -13.86 -2.89
C ASP A 73 -13.60 -14.20 -1.50
N GLN A 74 -14.32 -15.33 -1.40
CA GLN A 74 -14.90 -15.76 -0.14
C GLN A 74 -13.81 -16.19 0.86
N CYS A 75 -14.04 -15.94 2.15
CA CYS A 75 -13.22 -16.44 3.27
C CYS A 75 -11.79 -15.88 3.37
N TYR A 76 -11.60 -14.56 3.26
CA TYR A 76 -10.31 -13.95 3.62
C TYR A 76 -10.04 -13.95 5.13
N PRO A 77 -8.80 -14.22 5.56
CA PRO A 77 -8.42 -14.06 6.96
C PRO A 77 -8.48 -12.59 7.37
N CYS A 78 -8.72 -12.34 8.65
CA CYS A 78 -8.55 -11.01 9.22
C CYS A 78 -7.11 -10.50 9.00
N PRO A 79 -6.89 -9.18 8.88
CA PRO A 79 -5.55 -8.63 8.90
C PRO A 79 -4.78 -9.08 10.15
N ASN A 80 -3.56 -9.58 9.96
CA ASN A 80 -2.73 -10.21 10.99
C ASN A 80 -1.46 -9.41 11.32
N PHE A 81 -1.37 -8.18 10.81
CA PHE A 81 -0.27 -7.26 11.05
C PHE A 81 -0.74 -5.80 11.06
N LEU A 82 0.04 -4.93 11.71
CA LEU A 82 -0.19 -3.49 11.76
C LEU A 82 1.06 -2.75 11.28
N ILE A 83 0.92 -1.94 10.22
CA ILE A 83 2.04 -1.29 9.54
C ILE A 83 2.85 -0.31 10.40
N TYR A 84 2.30 0.15 11.53
CA TYR A 84 2.88 1.21 12.34
C TYR A 84 3.74 0.73 13.52
N THR A 85 3.74 -0.58 13.81
CA THR A 85 4.56 -1.15 14.88
C THR A 85 4.97 -2.57 14.55
N LEU A 86 6.13 -2.99 15.05
CA LEU A 86 6.59 -4.37 15.02
C LEU A 86 6.23 -5.15 16.30
N ASP A 87 5.62 -4.48 17.28
CA ASP A 87 5.23 -5.10 18.55
C ASP A 87 4.06 -6.05 18.34
N ALA A 88 4.03 -7.15 19.11
CA ALA A 88 2.93 -8.12 19.09
C ALA A 88 1.61 -7.48 19.50
N THR A 89 1.67 -6.55 20.47
CA THR A 89 0.51 -5.89 21.07
C THR A 89 0.64 -4.39 21.02
N GLY A 90 -0.47 -3.70 20.79
CA GLY A 90 -0.52 -2.24 20.70
C GLY A 90 -1.95 -1.70 20.70
N PRO A 91 -2.11 -0.38 20.56
CA PRO A 91 -3.42 0.24 20.42
C PRO A 91 -4.11 -0.25 19.13
N LEU A 92 -5.36 -0.73 19.23
CA LEU A 92 -6.15 -1.20 18.09
C LEU A 92 -6.50 -0.07 17.11
N TYR A 93 -6.63 1.17 17.59
CA TYR A 93 -6.95 2.35 16.79
C TYR A 93 -5.89 3.43 17.02
N LEU A 94 -4.81 3.40 16.23
CA LEU A 94 -3.63 4.22 16.46
C LEU A 94 -3.91 5.73 16.53
N SER A 95 -4.88 6.22 15.74
CA SER A 95 -5.24 7.63 15.68
C SER A 95 -6.31 8.06 16.70
N ALA A 96 -6.80 7.15 17.55
CA ALA A 96 -7.79 7.46 18.57
C ALA A 96 -7.12 7.99 19.84
N LEU A 97 -7.69 9.05 20.44
CA LEU A 97 -7.20 9.60 21.71
C LEU A 97 -7.24 8.57 22.84
N PHE A 98 -8.26 7.72 22.84
CA PHE A 98 -8.39 6.59 23.74
C PHE A 98 -8.59 5.33 22.90
N SER A 99 -7.58 4.46 22.88
CA SER A 99 -7.64 3.18 22.17
C SER A 99 -7.52 2.02 23.15
N PRO A 100 -8.37 0.98 23.07
CA PRO A 100 -8.07 -0.29 23.68
C PRO A 100 -6.78 -0.88 23.07
N SER A 101 -6.09 -1.72 23.85
CA SER A 101 -4.93 -2.48 23.39
C SER A 101 -5.30 -3.92 23.06
N GLY A 102 -4.62 -4.51 22.09
CA GLY A 102 -4.81 -5.91 21.71
C GLY A 102 -3.62 -6.44 20.91
N VAL A 103 -3.76 -7.65 20.38
CA VAL A 103 -2.79 -8.22 19.43
C VAL A 103 -2.94 -7.52 18.09
N VAL A 104 -1.84 -6.93 17.61
CA VAL A 104 -1.80 -6.16 16.35
C VAL A 104 -0.85 -6.78 15.33
N ASN A 105 0.05 -7.68 15.76
CA ASN A 105 0.91 -8.47 14.88
C ASN A 105 0.94 -9.93 15.33
N GLU A 106 0.65 -10.84 14.40
CA GLU A 106 0.67 -12.29 14.62
C GLU A 106 1.93 -12.96 14.06
N PHE A 107 2.80 -12.20 13.39
CA PHE A 107 4.09 -12.66 12.84
C PHE A 107 3.97 -13.86 11.89
N VAL A 108 2.92 -13.86 11.07
CA VAL A 108 2.67 -14.94 10.10
C VAL A 108 3.73 -14.93 9.01
N ASP A 109 4.44 -16.06 8.84
CA ASP A 109 5.38 -16.23 7.71
C ASP A 109 4.61 -16.47 6.40
N VAL A 110 4.71 -15.49 5.51
CA VAL A 110 4.10 -15.50 4.17
C VAL A 110 5.14 -15.58 3.04
N GLN A 111 6.41 -15.88 3.35
CA GLN A 111 7.51 -15.81 2.39
C GLN A 111 7.49 -16.94 1.36
N GLY A 112 7.01 -18.13 1.74
CA GLY A 112 6.92 -19.29 0.86
C GLY A 112 8.22 -19.54 0.07
N LYS A 113 8.11 -19.63 -1.26
CA LYS A 113 9.27 -19.79 -2.18
C LYS A 113 9.64 -18.50 -2.91
N HIS A 114 9.13 -17.33 -2.49
CA HIS A 114 9.33 -16.06 -3.20
C HIS A 114 10.81 -15.68 -3.35
N ALA A 115 11.70 -16.14 -2.46
CA ALA A 115 13.14 -15.91 -2.56
C ALA A 115 13.76 -16.43 -3.88
N ALA A 116 13.29 -17.58 -4.39
CA ALA A 116 13.77 -18.10 -5.67
C ALA A 116 13.32 -17.22 -6.83
N THR A 117 12.03 -16.83 -6.86
CA THR A 117 11.45 -15.95 -7.87
C THR A 117 12.14 -14.58 -7.89
N CYS A 118 12.36 -13.96 -6.72
CA CYS A 118 13.08 -12.69 -6.63
C CYS A 118 14.50 -12.78 -7.20
N ARG A 119 15.19 -13.92 -6.98
CA ARG A 119 16.53 -14.16 -7.52
C ARG A 119 16.51 -14.30 -9.04
N ASP A 120 15.54 -15.01 -9.60
CA ASP A 120 15.41 -15.16 -11.05
C ASP A 120 15.09 -13.81 -11.72
N ILE A 121 14.14 -13.04 -11.17
CA ILE A 121 13.84 -11.68 -11.65
C ILE A 121 15.08 -10.78 -11.58
N ALA A 122 15.80 -10.79 -10.46
CA ALA A 122 17.01 -9.97 -10.31
C ALA A 122 18.09 -10.36 -11.32
N ARG A 123 18.28 -11.66 -11.59
CA ARG A 123 19.23 -12.15 -12.60
C ARG A 123 18.86 -11.65 -14.00
N ASP A 124 17.58 -11.72 -14.35
CA ASP A 124 17.11 -11.44 -15.71
C ASP A 124 16.93 -9.93 -15.96
N ALA A 125 16.74 -9.12 -14.90
CA ALA A 125 16.62 -7.66 -14.97
C ALA A 125 17.96 -6.90 -15.05
N ILE A 126 19.09 -7.55 -14.75
CA ILE A 126 20.41 -6.92 -14.84
C ILE A 126 20.72 -6.57 -16.30
N THR A 127 20.84 -5.26 -16.58
CA THR A 127 21.24 -4.76 -17.90
C THR A 127 22.75 -4.59 -17.95
N MET A 128 23.38 -5.08 -19.03
CA MET A 128 24.81 -4.94 -19.28
C MET A 128 25.08 -3.84 -20.33
N PRO A 129 25.31 -2.58 -19.90
CA PRO A 129 25.48 -1.47 -20.85
C PRO A 129 26.81 -1.52 -21.60
N LYS A 130 27.84 -2.20 -21.06
CA LYS A 130 29.16 -2.30 -21.67
C LYS A 130 29.84 -3.61 -21.30
N ASN A 131 30.37 -4.31 -22.30
CA ASN A 131 31.28 -5.45 -22.13
C ASN A 131 32.35 -5.42 -23.21
N THR A 132 33.52 -4.91 -22.87
CA THR A 132 34.68 -4.86 -23.77
C THR A 132 35.68 -5.96 -23.42
N ASN A 133 36.41 -6.45 -24.42
CA ASN A 133 37.47 -7.45 -24.25
C ASN A 133 37.02 -8.80 -23.66
N GLY A 134 35.72 -9.13 -23.74
CA GLY A 134 35.19 -10.39 -23.21
C GLY A 134 35.40 -10.56 -21.69
N THR A 135 35.36 -9.45 -20.94
CA THR A 135 35.64 -9.46 -19.50
C THR A 135 34.60 -10.27 -18.72
N LEU A 136 33.33 -10.23 -19.16
CA LEU A 136 32.26 -11.07 -18.64
C LEU A 136 31.84 -12.12 -19.68
N PRO A 137 31.47 -13.35 -19.26
CA PRO A 137 31.36 -13.82 -17.87
C PRO A 137 32.73 -14.10 -17.21
N LEU A 138 32.79 -13.95 -15.88
CA LEU A 138 34.01 -14.18 -15.11
C LEU A 138 34.42 -15.67 -15.14
N LYS A 139 35.72 -15.93 -15.17
CA LYS A 139 36.29 -17.27 -14.99
C LYS A 139 36.45 -17.58 -13.50
N THR A 140 36.42 -18.86 -13.13
CA THR A 140 36.48 -19.31 -11.73
C THR A 140 37.85 -19.18 -11.07
N ASN A 141 38.93 -19.01 -11.84
CA ASN A 141 40.30 -18.93 -11.33
C ASN A 141 40.84 -17.48 -11.30
N LEU A 142 40.10 -16.57 -10.67
CA LEU A 142 40.45 -15.15 -10.59
C LEU A 142 40.54 -14.69 -9.12
N THR A 143 41.54 -13.86 -8.82
CA THR A 143 41.55 -13.12 -7.55
C THR A 143 40.60 -11.93 -7.65
N LEU A 144 39.57 -11.91 -6.82
CA LEU A 144 38.58 -10.84 -6.80
C LEU A 144 38.88 -9.85 -5.67
N LYS A 145 38.73 -8.56 -5.96
CA LYS A 145 38.69 -7.49 -4.96
C LYS A 145 37.37 -6.76 -5.12
N ILE A 146 36.61 -6.66 -4.02
CA ILE A 146 35.29 -6.01 -3.98
C ILE A 146 35.48 -4.66 -3.30
N PHE A 147 34.90 -3.61 -3.88
CA PHE A 147 35.07 -2.24 -3.42
C PHE A 147 33.73 -1.56 -3.20
N ARG A 148 33.74 -0.56 -2.30
CA ARG A 148 32.63 0.32 -1.93
C ARG A 148 31.53 -0.31 -1.08
N THR A 149 30.75 0.57 -0.45
CA THR A 149 29.69 0.26 0.51
C THR A 149 28.46 -0.40 -0.13
N GLY A 150 28.24 -0.22 -1.43
CA GLY A 150 27.12 -0.88 -2.14
C GLY A 150 27.21 -2.41 -2.18
N ALA A 151 28.39 -2.99 -1.91
CA ALA A 151 28.58 -4.43 -1.77
C ALA A 151 28.45 -4.92 -0.31
N GLN A 152 28.24 -4.01 0.65
CA GLN A 152 28.18 -4.32 2.07
C GLN A 152 26.72 -4.47 2.54
N LYS A 153 26.51 -5.28 3.59
CA LYS A 153 25.26 -5.22 4.36
C LYS A 153 25.17 -3.88 5.09
N ASN A 154 23.96 -3.34 5.21
CA ASN A 154 23.72 -2.19 6.07
C ASN A 154 24.15 -2.50 7.52
N PRO A 155 25.08 -1.73 8.12
CA PRO A 155 25.56 -1.96 9.49
C PRO A 155 24.45 -1.90 10.55
N GLY A 156 23.39 -1.12 10.32
CA GLY A 156 22.24 -1.02 11.23
C GLY A 156 21.26 -2.20 11.12
N GLY A 157 21.41 -3.06 10.10
CA GLY A 157 20.45 -4.11 9.75
C GLY A 157 19.62 -3.77 8.51
N ILE A 158 18.99 -4.78 7.91
CA ILE A 158 18.21 -4.61 6.66
C ILE A 158 16.96 -3.71 6.84
N ASN A 159 16.46 -3.59 8.07
CA ASN A 159 15.28 -2.81 8.42
C ASN A 159 15.62 -1.61 9.33
N SER A 160 16.85 -1.08 9.25
CA SER A 160 17.35 -0.11 10.22
C SER A 160 16.96 1.34 9.94
N TYR A 161 16.50 1.62 8.72
CA TYR A 161 16.03 2.96 8.37
C TYR A 161 14.58 3.09 8.81
N SER A 162 14.26 4.19 9.50
CA SER A 162 12.88 4.61 9.66
C SER A 162 12.35 5.09 8.32
N ASP A 163 11.08 4.80 8.05
CA ASP A 163 10.29 5.47 7.01
C ASP A 163 10.10 6.96 7.36
#